data_AF-Q7NJQ5-F1
#
_entry.id   AF-Q7NJQ5-F1
#
_cell.length_a   1.000
_cell.length_b   1.000
_cell.length_c   1.000
_cell.angle_alpha   90.00
_cell.angle_beta   90.00
_cell.angle_gamma   90.00
#
_symmetry.space_group_name_H-M   'P 1'
#
loop_
_entity.id
_entity.type
_entity.pdbx_description
1 polymer ?
#
loop_
_entity_poly.entity_id
_entity_poly.type
_entity_poly.pdbx_seq_one_letter_code
_entity_poly.pdbx_strand_id
1 'polypeptide(L)'
;MAEYRRRRSPVFHAEKLKTPLMVHTTTNDEDVNVMQVEALIKALKAAGKQFEYKIYQDAPGGHAFNRLDTALARESRQEIYRFLARYLSPPNPPGAPLPLGAASTSAQGQ
;
A
#
# COMPACT_ATOMS: atom_id res chain seq x y z
N MET A 1 -24.59 -4.95 18.34
CA MET A 1 -23.75 -4.12 17.44
C MET A 1 -22.31 -3.96 17.94
N ALA A 2 -22.08 -3.59 19.21
CA ALA A 2 -20.71 -3.42 19.75
C ALA A 2 -19.87 -4.71 19.71
N GLU A 3 -20.44 -5.84 20.13
CA GLU A 3 -19.76 -7.15 20.13
C GLU A 3 -19.39 -7.62 18.71
N TYR A 4 -20.29 -7.43 17.75
CA TYR A 4 -20.06 -7.73 16.35
C TYR A 4 -18.84 -6.98 15.78
N ARG A 5 -18.74 -5.67 16.07
CA ARG A 5 -17.60 -4.84 15.64
C ARG A 5 -16.31 -5.32 16.28
N ARG A 6 -16.33 -5.66 17.57
CA ARG A 6 -15.16 -6.17 18.29
C ARG A 6 -14.66 -7.51 17.72
N ARG A 7 -15.58 -8.40 17.35
CA ARG A 7 -15.23 -9.72 16.83
C ARG A 7 -14.59 -9.67 15.44
N ARG A 8 -14.98 -8.71 14.59
CA ARG A 8 -14.55 -8.67 13.18
C ARG A 8 -13.59 -7.55 12.81
N SER A 9 -13.52 -6.47 13.59
CA SER A 9 -12.70 -5.34 13.22
C SER A 9 -11.20 -5.67 13.41
N PRO A 10 -10.36 -5.44 12.38
CA PRO A 10 -8.92 -5.68 12.47
C PRO A 10 -8.23 -4.95 13.63
N VAL A 11 -8.77 -3.80 14.06
CA VAL A 11 -8.24 -2.99 15.17
C VAL A 11 -8.15 -3.78 16.48
N PHE A 12 -9.09 -4.69 16.73
CA PHE A 12 -9.11 -5.52 17.96
C PHE A 12 -8.30 -6.81 17.87
N HIS A 13 -7.69 -7.09 16.71
CA HIS A 13 -6.89 -8.29 16.47
C HIS A 13 -5.48 -7.94 15.97
N ALA A 14 -5.03 -6.69 16.20
CA ALA A 14 -3.74 -6.17 15.76
C ALA A 14 -2.56 -7.02 16.28
N GLU A 15 -2.70 -7.63 17.46
CA GLU A 15 -1.73 -8.54 18.07
C GLU A 15 -1.49 -9.81 17.25
N LYS A 16 -2.45 -10.23 16.43
CA LYS A 16 -2.36 -11.44 15.61
C LYS A 16 -1.57 -11.23 14.32
N LEU A 17 -1.17 -10.00 14.00
CA LEU A 17 -0.33 -9.72 12.84
C LEU A 17 1.02 -10.44 12.98
N LYS A 18 1.34 -11.27 11.98
CA LYS A 18 2.60 -12.04 11.88
C LYS A 18 3.42 -11.70 10.63
N THR A 19 2.79 -11.07 9.65
CA THR A 19 3.40 -10.76 8.36
C THR A 19 3.82 -9.30 8.30
N PRO A 20 4.82 -8.96 7.46
CA PRO A 20 5.11 -7.58 7.12
C PRO A 20 3.85 -6.88 6.63
N LEU A 21 3.65 -5.63 7.07
CA LEU A 21 2.49 -4.82 6.70
C LEU A 21 2.94 -3.42 6.30
N MET A 22 2.35 -2.92 5.21
CA MET A 22 2.45 -1.54 4.76
C MET A 22 1.04 -0.97 4.59
N VAL A 23 0.82 0.24 5.12
CA VAL A 23 -0.50 0.91 5.08
C VAL A 23 -0.39 2.25 4.35
N HIS A 24 -1.14 2.42 3.27
CA HIS A 24 -1.30 3.70 2.58
C HIS A 24 -2.74 4.21 2.76
N THR A 25 -2.88 5.50 3.08
CA THR A 25 -4.17 6.18 3.15
C THR A 25 -4.01 7.64 2.73
N THR A 26 -5.11 8.30 2.40
CA THR A 26 -5.11 9.75 2.18
C THR A 26 -6.15 10.46 3.05
N THR A 27 -5.93 11.75 3.31
CA THR A 27 -6.79 12.57 4.19
C THR A 27 -8.13 12.94 3.55
N ASN A 28 -8.20 12.98 2.21
CA ASN A 28 -9.42 13.27 1.44
C ASN A 28 -10.12 12.00 0.93
N ASP A 29 -9.91 10.85 1.58
CA ASP A 29 -10.66 9.63 1.28
C ASP A 29 -12.08 9.73 1.87
N GLU A 30 -13.05 9.91 0.97
CA GLU A 30 -14.47 10.06 1.33
C GLU A 30 -15.13 8.72 1.69
N ASP A 31 -14.56 7.59 1.25
CA ASP A 31 -15.11 6.25 1.50
C ASP A 31 -14.59 5.67 2.82
N VAL A 32 -13.30 5.85 3.10
CA VAL A 32 -12.63 5.35 4.30
C VAL A 32 -11.95 6.49 5.04
N ASN A 33 -12.65 6.98 6.06
CA ASN A 33 -12.14 8.09 6.87
C ASN A 33 -10.78 7.77 7.52
N VAL A 34 -9.82 8.70 7.36
CA VAL A 34 -8.45 8.62 7.88
C VAL A 34 -8.37 8.27 9.38
N MET A 35 -9.34 8.72 10.18
CA MET A 35 -9.40 8.43 11.62
C MET A 35 -9.50 6.93 11.91
N GLN A 36 -10.14 6.15 11.04
CA GLN A 36 -10.21 4.69 11.18
C GLN A 36 -8.86 4.04 10.93
N VAL A 37 -8.09 4.57 9.97
CA VAL A 37 -6.74 4.11 9.67
C VAL A 37 -5.79 4.49 10.81
N GLU A 38 -5.91 5.70 11.34
CA GLU A 38 -5.14 6.13 12.52
C GLU A 38 -5.44 5.26 13.75
N ALA A 39 -6.69 4.86 13.96
CA ALA A 39 -7.05 3.92 15.02
C ALA A 39 -6.36 2.56 14.84
N LEU A 40 -6.28 2.04 13.60
CA LEU A 40 -5.55 0.81 13.30
C LEU A 40 -4.05 0.96 13.55
N ILE A 41 -3.44 2.06 13.09
CA ILE A 41 -2.01 2.38 13.31
C ILE A 41 -1.72 2.42 14.81
N LYS A 42 -2.59 3.07 15.60
CA LYS A 42 -2.45 3.14 17.06
C LYS A 42 -2.53 1.76 17.71
N ALA A 43 -3.47 0.91 17.29
CA ALA A 43 -3.59 -0.45 17.80
C ALA A 43 -2.37 -1.31 17.45
N LEU A 44 -1.84 -1.21 16.22
CA LEU A 44 -0.63 -1.93 15.80
C LEU A 44 0.61 -1.47 16.60
N LYS A 45 0.75 -0.15 16.83
CA LYS A 45 1.82 0.41 17.68
C LYS A 45 1.69 -0.07 19.13
N ALA A 46 0.48 -0.05 19.70
CA ALA A 46 0.22 -0.52 21.05
C ALA A 46 0.51 -2.04 21.20
N ALA A 47 0.31 -2.82 20.15
CA ALA A 47 0.66 -4.24 20.08
C ALA A 47 2.15 -4.51 19.80
N GLY A 48 3.00 -3.47 19.72
CA GLY A 48 4.44 -3.59 19.48
C GLY A 48 4.81 -4.14 18.09
N LYS A 49 3.93 -3.99 17.10
CA LYS A 49 4.16 -4.50 15.74
C LYS A 49 5.05 -3.55 14.94
N GLN A 50 5.92 -4.13 14.12
CA GLN A 50 6.71 -3.41 13.14
C GLN A 50 5.95 -3.37 11.82
N PHE A 51 5.66 -2.17 11.32
CA PHE A 51 4.94 -1.95 10.07
C PHE A 51 5.32 -0.58 9.49
N GLU A 52 5.13 -0.43 8.18
CA GLU A 52 5.32 0.82 7.47
C GLU A 52 3.97 1.47 7.20
N TYR A 53 3.88 2.80 7.28
CA TYR A 53 2.65 3.50 6.91
C TYR A 53 2.96 4.88 6.33
N LYS A 54 2.08 5.33 5.43
CA LYS A 54 2.14 6.67 4.83
C LYS A 54 0.73 7.23 4.69
N ILE A 55 0.56 8.46 5.19
CA ILE A 55 -0.68 9.22 5.07
C ILE A 55 -0.40 10.34 4.05
N TYR A 56 -1.06 10.29 2.90
CA TYR A 56 -0.97 11.31 1.87
C TYR A 56 -1.95 12.44 2.18
N GLN A 57 -1.48 13.68 2.12
CA GLN A 57 -2.35 14.85 2.26
C GLN A 57 -3.03 15.16 0.92
N ASP A 58 -4.37 15.13 0.90
CA ASP A 58 -5.21 15.53 -0.24
C ASP A 58 -4.79 14.91 -1.58
N ALA A 59 -4.62 13.58 -1.61
CA ALA A 59 -4.17 12.90 -2.81
C ALA A 59 -5.23 13.05 -3.93
N PRO A 60 -4.83 13.36 -5.17
CA PRO A 60 -5.76 13.49 -6.28
C PRO A 60 -6.49 12.16 -6.50
N GLY A 61 -7.83 12.20 -6.52
CA GLY A 61 -8.68 11.02 -6.66
C GLY A 61 -9.05 10.31 -5.36
N GLY A 62 -8.63 10.81 -4.19
CA GLY A 62 -9.07 10.32 -2.88
C GLY A 62 -8.94 8.80 -2.74
N HIS A 63 -10.07 8.12 -2.53
CA HIS A 63 -10.13 6.66 -2.39
C HIS A 63 -9.47 5.89 -3.55
N ALA A 64 -9.53 6.43 -4.78
CA ALA A 64 -9.00 5.81 -5.97
C ALA A 64 -7.60 6.30 -6.37
N PHE A 65 -6.93 7.14 -5.55
CA PHE A 65 -5.70 7.84 -5.96
C PHE A 65 -4.65 6.87 -6.54
N ASN A 66 -4.47 5.70 -5.92
CA ASN A 66 -3.44 4.74 -6.32
C ASN A 66 -3.72 4.09 -7.69
N ARG A 67 -4.94 4.21 -8.23
CA ARG A 67 -5.34 3.68 -9.54
C ARG A 67 -5.25 4.72 -10.65
N LEU A 68 -5.08 5.99 -10.31
CA LEU A 68 -4.96 7.05 -11.31
C LEU A 68 -3.59 7.04 -11.99
N ASP A 69 -3.54 7.63 -13.18
CA ASP A 69 -2.29 7.89 -13.90
C ASP A 69 -1.77 9.30 -13.55
N THR A 70 -1.31 9.44 -12.31
CA THR A 70 -0.62 10.64 -11.83
C THR A 70 0.78 10.28 -11.35
N ALA A 71 1.68 11.28 -11.33
CA ALA A 71 3.04 11.09 -10.80
C ALA A 71 3.00 10.54 -9.36
N LEU A 72 2.15 11.11 -8.50
CA LEU A 72 1.99 10.67 -7.11
C LEU A 72 1.51 9.22 -7.00
N ALA A 73 0.56 8.81 -7.85
CA ALA A 73 0.07 7.44 -7.87
C ALA A 73 1.16 6.45 -8.32
N ARG A 74 1.98 6.84 -9.31
CA ARG A 74 3.15 6.04 -9.76
C ARG A 74 4.17 5.88 -8.64
N GLU A 75 4.49 6.96 -7.91
CA GLU A 75 5.39 6.90 -6.75
C GLU A 75 4.84 5.99 -5.66
N SER A 76 3.56 6.14 -5.30
CA SER A 76 2.92 5.28 -4.30
C SER A 76 3.00 3.80 -4.67
N ARG A 77 2.79 3.45 -5.95
CA ARG A 77 2.97 2.08 -6.45
C ARG A 77 4.43 1.62 -6.37
N GLN A 78 5.40 2.48 -6.69
CA GLN A 78 6.81 2.16 -6.55
C GLN A 78 7.20 1.88 -5.09
N GLU A 79 6.66 2.65 -4.12
CA GLU A 79 6.86 2.40 -2.69
C GLU A 79 6.33 1.01 -2.30
N ILE A 80 5.13 0.64 -2.76
CA ILE A 80 4.54 -0.69 -2.55
C ILE A 80 5.44 -1.78 -3.14
N TYR A 81 5.89 -1.62 -4.39
CA TYR A 81 6.75 -2.62 -5.01
C TYR A 81 8.10 -2.77 -4.29
N ARG A 82 8.71 -1.67 -3.84
CA ARG A 82 9.96 -1.70 -3.06
C ARG A 82 9.77 -2.43 -1.74
N PHE A 83 8.63 -2.22 -1.08
CA PHE A 83 8.25 -2.97 0.11
C PHE A 83 8.15 -4.46 -0.17
N LEU A 84 7.37 -4.85 -1.18
CA LEU A 84 7.16 -6.26 -1.54
C LEU A 84 8.44 -6.95 -2.00
N ALA A 85 9.32 -6.25 -2.72
CA ALA A 85 10.58 -6.80 -3.22
C ALA A 85 11.52 -7.27 -2.11
N ARG A 86 11.42 -6.70 -0.89
CA ARG A 86 12.17 -7.17 0.29
C ARG A 86 11.75 -8.56 0.76
N TYR A 87 10.57 -9.03 0.37
CA TYR A 87 9.97 -10.28 0.89
C TYR A 87 9.64 -11.31 -0.19
N LEU A 88 9.46 -10.92 -1.46
CA LEU A 88 8.92 -11.79 -2.52
C LEU A 88 9.90 -12.08 -3.67
N SER A 89 11.16 -11.64 -3.61
CA SER A 89 12.20 -11.92 -4.62
C SER A 89 11.72 -11.84 -6.09
N PRO A 90 11.26 -10.67 -6.55
CA PRO A 90 10.72 -10.52 -7.90
C PRO A 90 11.81 -10.66 -8.98
N PRO A 91 11.48 -11.16 -10.19
CA PRO A 91 12.45 -11.28 -11.28
C PRO A 91 13.00 -9.92 -11.76
N ASN A 92 12.21 -8.85 -11.63
CA ASN A 92 12.60 -7.47 -11.94
C ASN A 92 12.29 -6.57 -10.74
N PRO A 93 13.23 -6.40 -9.78
CA PRO A 93 12.99 -5.57 -8.61
C PRO A 93 12.92 -4.07 -8.98
N PRO A 94 12.04 -3.29 -8.34
CA PRO A 94 11.87 -1.87 -8.61
C PRO A 94 13.14 -1.08 -8.26
N GLY A 95 13.77 -0.48 -9.27
CA GLY A 95 15.04 0.25 -9.13
C GLY A 95 16.27 -0.53 -9.58
N ALA A 96 16.14 -1.83 -9.92
CA ALA A 96 17.16 -2.49 -10.71
C ALA A 96 17.10 -1.97 -12.16
N PRO A 97 18.25 -1.82 -12.84
CA PRO A 97 18.23 -1.60 -14.28
C PRO A 97 17.45 -2.74 -14.92
N LEU A 98 16.51 -2.41 -15.81
CA LEU A 98 15.83 -3.40 -16.63
C LEU A 98 16.91 -4.27 -17.31
N PRO A 99 16.76 -5.60 -17.35
CA PRO A 99 17.70 -6.42 -18.10
C PRO A 99 17.74 -5.89 -19.54
N LEU A 100 18.93 -5.45 -20.00
CA LEU A 100 19.16 -5.05 -21.38
C LEU A 100 18.82 -6.25 -22.27
N GLY A 101 17.60 -6.27 -22.81
CA GLY A 101 17.08 -7.43 -23.54
C GLY A 101 15.59 -7.35 -23.85
N ALA A 102 14.80 -6.56 -23.12
CA ALA A 102 13.42 -6.27 -23.50
C ALA A 102 13.33 -5.08 -24.48
N ALA A 103 14.11 -5.12 -25.55
CA ALA A 103 13.96 -4.20 -26.67
C ALA A 103 12.97 -4.81 -27.68
N SER A 104 11.83 -4.14 -27.84
CA SER A 104 11.07 -3.96 -29.07
C SER A 104 11.20 -5.08 -30.12
N THR A 105 10.32 -6.08 -30.09
CA THR A 105 9.97 -6.80 -31.31
C THR A 105 9.13 -5.87 -32.18
N SER A 106 9.83 -5.15 -33.05
CA SER A 106 9.26 -4.50 -34.22
C SER A 106 8.50 -5.54 -35.04
N ALA A 107 7.18 -5.45 -35.07
CA ALA A 107 6.38 -6.12 -36.09
C ALA A 107 6.66 -5.42 -37.42
N GLN A 108 7.57 -5.99 -38.21
CA GLN A 108 7.56 -5.82 -39.66
C GLN A 108 6.27 -6.46 -40.18
N GLY A 109 5.49 -5.74 -40.98
CA GLY A 109 4.30 -6.31 -41.60
C GLY A 109 3.46 -5.31 -42.39
N GLN A 110 3.89 -5.12 -43.64
CA GLN A 110 3.19 -4.57 -44.82
C GLN A 110 3.17 -3.05 -45.01
#